data_AF-A0A1P8NDA0-F1
#
_entry.id   AF-A0A1P8NDA0-F1
#
_cell.length_a   1.000
_cell.length_b   1.000
_cell.length_c   1.000
_cell.angle_alpha   90.00
_cell.angle_beta   90.00
_cell.angle_gamma   90.00
#
_symmetry.space_group_name_H-M   'P 1'
#
loop_
_entity.id
_entity.type
_entity.pdbx_description
1 polymer ?
#
loop_
_entity_poly.entity_id
_entity_poly.type
_entity_poly.pdbx_seq_one_letter_code
_entity_poly.pdbx_strand_id
1 'polypeptide(L)'
;MVSKPPVTLQDDWEAALLPWLRRVAAELDVGGVDLDVDRVHEMTGVVAEGVQRSMAPISAFLVGAAVARGAGLEDACRMVEQVTAADAAPVGS
;
A
#
# COMPACT_ATOMS: atom_id res chain seq x y z
N MET A 1 9.91 15.81 0.84
CA MET A 1 10.13 14.57 1.61
C MET A 1 11.00 13.66 0.77
N VAL A 2 12.03 13.05 1.34
CA VAL A 2 12.78 12.00 0.64
C VAL A 2 11.87 10.79 0.62
N SER A 3 11.32 10.42 -0.55
CA SER A 3 10.59 9.17 -0.68
C SER A 3 11.48 8.04 -0.19
N LYS A 4 10.94 7.18 0.68
CA LYS A 4 11.64 5.94 1.04
C LYS A 4 11.99 5.19 -0.24
N PRO A 5 13.17 4.55 -0.30
CA PRO A 5 13.49 3.72 -1.44
C PRO A 5 12.38 2.68 -1.64
N PRO A 6 12.02 2.37 -2.90
CA PRO A 6 11.11 1.29 -3.23
C PRO A 6 11.48 -0.01 -2.50
N VAL A 7 10.47 -0.76 -2.08
CA VAL A 7 10.66 -2.07 -1.43
C VAL A 7 11.38 -3.03 -2.37
N THR A 8 11.07 -2.94 -3.66
CA THR A 8 11.71 -3.76 -4.71
C THR A 8 13.20 -3.47 -4.91
N LEU A 9 13.72 -2.37 -4.34
CA LEU A 9 15.15 -2.02 -4.39
C LEU A 9 15.91 -2.38 -3.10
N GLN A 10 15.28 -3.07 -2.14
CA GLN A 10 15.97 -3.57 -0.95
C GLN A 10 16.95 -4.70 -1.32
N ASP A 11 18.09 -4.74 -0.65
CA ASP A 11 19.18 -5.70 -0.95
C ASP A 11 18.73 -7.17 -0.86
N ASP A 12 17.74 -7.46 -0.02
CA ASP A 12 17.17 -8.79 0.20
C ASP A 12 15.87 -9.06 -0.59
N TRP A 13 15.47 -8.15 -1.50
CA TRP A 13 14.24 -8.28 -2.28
C TRP A 13 14.18 -9.60 -3.06
N GLU A 14 15.16 -9.84 -3.92
CA GLU A 14 15.22 -11.06 -4.75
C GLU A 14 15.51 -12.31 -3.91
N ALA A 15 16.36 -12.17 -2.88
CA ALA A 15 16.87 -13.30 -2.10
C ALA A 15 15.87 -13.81 -1.05
N ALA A 16 15.01 -12.94 -0.51
CA ALA A 16 14.15 -13.27 0.64
C ALA A 16 12.70 -12.76 0.48
N LEU A 17 12.49 -11.48 0.18
CA LEU A 17 11.16 -10.86 0.26
C LEU A 17 10.22 -11.32 -0.88
N LEU A 18 10.70 -11.32 -2.13
CA LEU A 18 9.91 -11.74 -3.28
C LEU A 18 9.56 -13.25 -3.24
N PRO A 19 10.47 -14.17 -2.88
CA PRO A 19 10.11 -15.58 -2.65
C PRO A 19 9.07 -15.76 -1.53
N TRP A 20 9.20 -15.00 -0.44
CA TRP A 20 8.23 -15.03 0.66
C TRP A 20 6.86 -14.53 0.21
N LEU A 21 6.80 -13.40 -0.51
CA LEU A 21 5.58 -12.82 -1.06
C LEU A 21 4.87 -13.81 -1.98
N ARG A 22 5.60 -14.42 -2.93
CA ARG A 22 5.06 -15.43 -3.85
C ARG A 22 4.48 -16.64 -3.11
N ARG A 23 5.15 -17.10 -2.04
CA ARG A 23 4.65 -18.20 -1.21
C ARG A 23 3.35 -17.81 -0.50
N VAL A 24 3.30 -16.66 0.14
CA VAL A 24 2.08 -16.17 0.80
C VAL A 24 0.92 -16.03 -0.19
N ALA A 25 1.20 -15.49 -1.38
CA ALA A 25 0.20 -15.36 -2.45
C ALA A 25 -0.33 -16.73 -2.91
N ALA A 26 0.53 -17.75 -3.00
CA ALA A 26 0.13 -19.10 -3.33
C ALA A 26 -0.74 -19.75 -2.24
N GLU A 27 -0.35 -19.61 -0.96
CA GLU A 27 -1.12 -20.15 0.18
C GLU A 27 -2.49 -19.50 0.34
N LEU A 28 -2.61 -18.23 -0.05
CA LEU A 28 -3.87 -17.49 -0.05
C LEU A 28 -4.70 -17.67 -1.32
N ASP A 29 -4.21 -18.43 -2.31
CA ASP A 29 -4.82 -18.60 -3.63
C ASP A 29 -5.09 -17.26 -4.37
N VAL A 30 -4.15 -16.31 -4.24
CA VAL A 30 -4.20 -14.98 -4.87
C VAL A 30 -3.09 -14.74 -5.90
N GLY A 31 -2.46 -15.79 -6.40
CA GLY A 31 -1.29 -15.73 -7.29
C GLY A 31 -1.52 -15.04 -8.66
N GLY A 32 -2.76 -14.67 -9.00
CA GLY A 32 -3.10 -13.89 -10.19
C GLY A 32 -3.14 -12.37 -9.98
N VAL A 33 -2.88 -11.89 -8.76
CA VAL A 33 -2.84 -10.46 -8.47
C VAL A 33 -1.46 -9.90 -8.81
N ASP A 34 -1.39 -9.07 -9.85
CA ASP A 34 -0.22 -8.23 -10.11
C ASP A 34 -0.17 -7.13 -9.05
N LEU A 35 0.44 -7.45 -7.91
CA LEU A 35 0.57 -6.55 -6.77
C LEU A 35 1.78 -5.64 -6.98
N ASP A 36 1.51 -4.36 -7.25
CA ASP A 36 2.53 -3.32 -7.17
C ASP A 36 2.85 -3.03 -5.69
N VAL A 37 3.87 -3.71 -5.19
CA VAL A 37 4.32 -3.63 -3.79
C VAL A 37 4.80 -2.23 -3.43
N ASP A 38 5.50 -1.57 -4.35
CA ASP A 38 6.06 -0.24 -4.12
C ASP A 38 4.94 0.78 -4.00
N ARG A 39 3.92 0.68 -4.86
CA ARG A 39 2.77 1.57 -4.80
C ARG A 39 1.96 1.43 -3.52
N VAL A 40 1.70 0.19 -3.09
CA VAL A 40 1.03 -0.07 -1.81
C VAL A 40 1.86 0.49 -0.66
N HIS A 41 3.17 0.25 -0.67
CA HIS A 41 4.06 0.74 0.38
C HIS A 41 4.12 2.28 0.43
N GLU A 42 4.16 2.95 -0.71
CA GLU A 42 4.09 4.41 -0.81
C GLU A 42 2.82 4.96 -0.15
N MET A 43 1.65 4.44 -0.54
CA MET A 43 0.37 4.85 0.04
C MET A 43 0.35 4.63 1.57
N THR A 44 0.84 3.48 2.04
CA THR A 44 0.90 3.24 3.49
C THR A 44 1.86 4.18 4.22
N GLY A 45 2.89 4.68 3.54
CA GLY A 45 3.77 5.74 4.04
C GLY A 45 3.00 7.05 4.26
N VAL A 46 2.21 7.46 3.27
CA VAL A 46 1.34 8.65 3.37
C VAL A 46 0.37 8.52 4.54
N VAL A 47 -0.31 7.37 4.68
CA VAL A 47 -1.25 7.13 5.79
C VAL A 47 -0.55 7.11 7.15
N ALA A 48 0.63 6.49 7.23
CA ALA A 48 1.39 6.41 8.47
C ALA A 48 1.86 7.78 8.97
N GLU A 49 2.17 8.69 8.05
CA GLU A 49 2.63 10.05 8.32
C GLU A 49 1.47 11.03 8.53
N GLY A 50 0.40 10.92 7.75
CA GLY A 50 -0.74 11.86 7.76
C GLY A 50 -1.87 11.52 8.74
N VAL A 51 -2.06 10.23 9.09
CA VAL A 51 -3.13 9.80 10.00
C VAL A 51 -2.55 9.23 11.29
N GLN A 52 -1.99 8.03 11.21
CA GLN A 52 -1.24 7.36 12.29
C GLN A 52 -0.67 6.04 11.74
N ARG A 53 0.47 5.61 12.29
CA ARG A 53 1.15 4.37 11.85
C ARG A 53 0.27 3.12 11.90
N SER A 54 -0.68 3.02 12.83
CA SER A 54 -1.60 1.88 12.95
C SER A 54 -2.61 1.79 11.79
N MET A 55 -2.86 2.88 11.05
CA MET A 55 -3.80 2.88 9.92
C MET A 55 -3.15 2.42 8.61
N ALA A 56 -1.82 2.35 8.52
CA ALA A 56 -1.11 1.83 7.35
C ALA A 56 -1.57 0.40 6.95
N PRO A 57 -1.55 -0.62 7.84
CA PRO A 57 -2.04 -1.95 7.46
C PRO A 57 -3.55 -1.98 7.22
N ILE A 58 -4.34 -1.14 7.90
CA ILE A 58 -5.80 -1.11 7.75
C ILE A 58 -6.19 -0.53 6.38
N SER A 59 -5.51 0.53 5.94
CA SER A 59 -5.71 1.12 4.62
C SER A 59 -5.28 0.16 3.50
N ALA A 60 -4.15 -0.53 3.64
CA ALA A 60 -3.73 -1.57 2.70
C ALA A 60 -4.78 -2.69 2.57
N PHE A 61 -5.38 -3.12 3.69
CA PHE A 61 -6.46 -4.10 3.67
C PHE A 61 -7.71 -3.58 2.92
N LEU A 62 -8.11 -2.33 3.15
CA LEU A 62 -9.25 -1.72 2.44
C LEU A 62 -9.00 -1.59 0.93
N VAL A 63 -7.79 -1.21 0.53
CA VAL A 63 -7.38 -1.18 -0.89
C VAL A 63 -7.46 -2.58 -1.50
N GLY A 64 -6.92 -3.60 -0.83
CA GLY A 64 -7.05 -4.99 -1.28
C GLY A 64 -8.51 -5.42 -1.45
N ALA A 65 -9.38 -5.07 -0.50
CA ALA A 65 -10.81 -5.35 -0.59
C ALA A 65 -11.50 -4.61 -1.75
N ALA A 66 -11.09 -3.36 -2.05
CA ALA A 66 -11.59 -2.61 -3.20
C ALA A 66 -11.14 -3.23 -4.53
N VAL A 67 -9.87 -3.64 -4.63
CA VAL A 67 -9.32 -4.35 -5.81
C VAL A 67 -10.05 -5.66 -6.04
N ALA A 68 -10.32 -6.43 -5.00
CA ALA A 68 -11.12 -7.66 -5.09
C ALA A 68 -12.56 -7.42 -5.59
N ARG A 69 -13.07 -6.18 -5.46
CA ARG A 69 -14.37 -5.74 -5.98
C ARG A 69 -14.28 -5.13 -7.39
N GLY A 70 -13.11 -5.16 -8.02
CA GLY A 70 -12.89 -4.69 -9.39
C GLY A 70 -12.36 -3.25 -9.51
N ALA A 71 -11.95 -2.61 -8.40
CA ALA A 71 -11.27 -1.32 -8.49
C ALA A 71 -9.84 -1.48 -9.02
N GLY A 72 -9.32 -0.46 -9.72
CA GLY A 72 -7.91 -0.37 -10.06
C GLY A 72 -7.07 -0.07 -8.82
N LEU A 73 -5.92 -0.73 -8.66
CA LEU A 73 -5.01 -0.55 -7.52
C LEU A 73 -4.58 0.92 -7.35
N GLU A 74 -4.11 1.53 -8.44
CA GLU A 74 -3.65 2.92 -8.47
C GLU A 74 -4.75 3.90 -8.03
N ASP A 75 -5.97 3.74 -8.55
CA ASP A 75 -7.09 4.60 -8.20
C ASP A 75 -7.50 4.42 -6.73
N ALA A 76 -7.52 3.18 -6.23
CA ALA A 76 -7.81 2.89 -4.84
C ALA A 76 -6.77 3.51 -3.89
N CYS A 77 -5.47 3.38 -4.19
CA CYS A 77 -4.39 4.03 -3.43
C CYS A 77 -4.54 5.55 -3.45
N ARG A 78 -4.81 6.13 -4.62
CA ARG A 78 -5.01 7.58 -4.76
C ARG A 78 -6.19 8.10 -3.94
N MET A 79 -7.29 7.34 -3.85
CA MET A 79 -8.43 7.75 -3.01
C MET A 79 -8.07 7.79 -1.53
N VAL A 80 -7.30 6.81 -1.03
CA VAL A 80 -6.82 6.81 0.35
C VAL A 80 -5.93 8.02 0.64
N GLU A 81 -5.02 8.35 -0.29
CA GLU A 81 -4.15 9.52 -0.17
C GLU A 81 -4.93 10.83 -0.17
N GLN A 82 -5.96 10.95 -1.01
CA GLN A 82 -6.82 12.14 -1.05
C GLN A 82 -7.60 12.33 0.26
N VAL A 83 -8.16 11.26 0.82
CA VAL A 83 -8.85 11.32 2.13
C VAL A 83 -7.86 11.70 3.22
N THR A 84 -6.66 11.10 3.23
CA THR A 84 -5.61 11.40 4.19
C THR A 84 -5.18 12.88 4.13
N ALA A 85 -5.02 13.43 2.92
CA ALA A 85 -4.66 14.84 2.74
C ALA A 85 -5.78 15.80 3.17
N ALA A 86 -7.05 15.43 2.97
CA ALA A 86 -8.19 16.23 3.41
C ALA A 86 -8.29 16.28 4.94
N ASP A 87 -8.01 15.18 5.64
CA ASP A 87 -7.97 15.13 7.10
C ASP A 87 -6.78 15.90 7.70
N ALA A 88 -5.67 16.01 6.96
CA ALA A 88 -4.50 16.79 7.35
C ALA A 88 -4.67 18.31 7.14
N ALA A 89 -5.62 18.74 6.32
CA ALA A 89 -5.94 20.16 6.17
C ALA A 89 -6.63 20.66 7.45
N PRO A 90 -6.18 21.78 8.05
CA PRO A 90 -6.83 22.30 9.25
C PRO A 90 -8.30 22.60 8.95
N VAL A 91 -9.18 22.11 9.81
CA VAL A 91 -10.62 22.40 9.78
C VAL A 91 -10.81 23.91 9.97
N GLY A 92 -10.95 24.65 8.88
CA GLY A 92 -11.33 26.06 8.85
C GLY A 92 -10.27 27.04 9.39
N SER A 93 -9.76 27.89 8.51
CA SER A 93 -9.35 29.27 8.87
C SER A 93 -10.32 30.24 8.21
#